data_AF-C2G5R5-F1
#
_entry.id   AF-C2G5R5-F1
#
_cell.length_a   1.000
_cell.length_b   1.000
_cell.length_c   1.000
_cell.angle_alpha   90.00
_cell.angle_beta   90.00
_cell.angle_gamma   90.00
#
_symmetry.space_group_name_H-M   'P 1'
#
loop_
_entity.id
_entity.type
_entity.pdbx_description
1 polymer ?
#
loop_
_entity_poly.entity_id
_entity_poly.type
_entity_poly.pdbx_seq_one_letter_code
_entity_poly.pdbx_strand_id
1 'polypeptide(L)' 'MTAKEFVKNINEARIPSDYLKQNYSEGFANRILKESAIPKLPSQYVEHGNEILNLVLNYDLEFFRVVEIHFDKDLFKD' A
#
# COMPACT_ATOMS: atom_id res chain seq x y z
N MET A 1 6.81 -13.01 -4.83
CA MET A 1 5.70 -12.04 -4.86
C MET A 1 6.13 -10.90 -5.75
N THR A 2 5.39 -10.66 -6.83
CA THR A 2 5.65 -9.55 -7.77
C THR A 2 5.04 -8.25 -7.26
N ALA A 3 5.47 -7.12 -7.81
CA ALA A 3 4.86 -5.81 -7.61
C ALA A 3 3.34 -5.82 -7.84
N LYS A 4 2.90 -6.54 -8.88
CA LYS A 4 1.48 -6.67 -9.23
C LYS A 4 0.69 -7.45 -8.18
N GLU A 5 1.25 -8.55 -7.69
CA GLU A 5 0.65 -9.35 -6.62
C GLU A 5 0.62 -8.59 -5.30
N PHE A 6 1.69 -7.87 -4.97
CA PHE A 6 1.77 -7.02 -3.79
C PHE A 6 0.65 -5.97 -3.77
N VAL A 7 0.52 -5.19 -4.83
CA VAL A 7 -0.54 -4.16 -4.92
C VAL A 7 -1.93 -4.77 -4.92
N LYS A 8 -2.13 -5.92 -5.59
CA LYS A 8 -3.40 -6.64 -5.54
C LYS A 8 -3.77 -6.99 -4.09
N ASN A 9 -2.85 -7.59 -3.34
CA ASN A 9 -3.09 -8.03 -1.96
C ASN A 9 -3.43 -6.85 -1.03
N ILE A 10 -2.71 -5.72 -1.14
CA ILE A 10 -3.03 -4.50 -0.37
C ILE A 10 -4.44 -4.01 -0.70
N ASN A 11 -4.76 -3.95 -1.99
CA ASN A 11 -6.04 -3.48 -2.47
C ASN A 11 -7.22 -4.42 -2.12
N GLU A 12 -6.98 -5.72 -1.95
CA GLU A 12 -8.00 -6.69 -1.52
C GLU A 12 -8.20 -6.70 -0.01
N ALA A 13 -7.16 -6.36 0.78
CA ALA A 13 -7.23 -6.25 2.23
C ALA A 13 -7.91 -4.97 2.75
N ARG A 14 -8.46 -4.14 1.85
CA ARG A 14 -9.09 -2.87 2.21
C ARG A 14 -10.36 -3.07 3.03
N ILE A 15 -10.56 -2.18 4.00
CA ILE A 15 -11.81 -2.11 4.77
C ILE A 15 -12.95 -1.67 3.81
N PRO A 16 -14.11 -2.34 3.82
CA PRO A 16 -15.24 -1.97 2.97
C PRO A 16 -15.66 -0.51 3.16
N SER A 17 -15.93 0.20 2.05
CA SER A 17 -16.33 1.61 2.08
C SER A 17 -17.58 1.84 2.90
N ASP A 18 -18.54 0.92 2.80
CA ASP A 18 -19.84 1.06 3.44
C ASP A 18 -19.69 0.95 4.97
N TYR A 19 -18.80 0.06 5.42
CA TYR A 19 -18.45 -0.04 6.84
C TYR A 19 -17.83 1.27 7.34
N LEU A 20 -16.89 1.86 6.60
CA LEU A 20 -16.26 3.12 7.01
C LEU A 20 -17.26 4.28 7.05
N LYS A 21 -18.11 4.39 6.02
CA LYS A 21 -19.12 5.46 5.91
C LYS A 21 -20.25 5.35 6.94
N GLN A 22 -20.57 4.13 7.40
CA GLN A 22 -21.59 3.90 8.42
C GLN A 22 -21.08 4.17 9.84
N ASN A 23 -19.80 3.88 10.11
CA ASN A 23 -19.26 3.88 11.47
C ASN A 23 -18.41 5.12 11.80
N TYR A 24 -18.00 5.90 10.81
CA TYR A 24 -17.12 7.05 10.99
C TYR A 24 -17.61 8.28 10.24
N SER A 25 -17.08 9.45 10.59
CA SER A 25 -17.39 10.69 9.88
C SER A 25 -16.94 10.60 8.42
N GLU A 26 -17.69 11.24 7.52
CA GLU A 26 -17.42 11.23 6.08
C GLU A 26 -15.98 11.68 5.77
N GLY A 27 -15.51 12.74 6.43
CA GLY A 27 -14.14 13.24 6.26
C GLY A 27 -13.06 12.23 6.65
N PHE A 28 -13.28 11.47 7.73
CA PHE A 28 -12.35 10.42 8.16
C PHE A 28 -12.41 9.22 7.21
N ALA A 29 -13.61 8.73 6.90
CA ALA A 29 -13.82 7.60 5.99
C ALA A 29 -13.18 7.85 4.61
N ASN A 30 -13.39 9.04 4.04
CA ASN A 30 -12.80 9.41 2.75
C ASN A 30 -11.27 9.47 2.80
N ARG A 31 -10.68 9.92 3.91
CA ARG A 31 -9.23 9.92 4.09
C ARG A 31 -8.66 8.50 4.12
N ILE A 32 -9.24 7.62 4.92
CA ILE A 32 -8.80 6.21 5.03
C ILE A 32 -8.96 5.48 3.69
N LEU A 33 -10.07 5.71 2.98
CA LEU A 33 -10.27 5.11 1.65
C LEU A 33 -9.23 5.58 0.62
N LYS A 34 -8.81 6.85 0.71
CA LYS A 34 -7.77 7.40 -0.16
C LYS A 34 -6.38 6.83 0.17
N GLU A 35 -6.04 6.71 1.44
CA GLU A 35 -4.72 6.24 1.91
C GLU A 35 -4.54 4.71 1.79
N SER A 36 -5.63 3.94 1.78
CA SER A 36 -5.60 2.47 1.73
C SER A 36 -5.56 1.88 0.32
N ALA A 37 -5.62 2.71 -0.72
CA ALA A 37 -5.61 2.30 -2.11
C ALA A 37 -4.26 2.62 -2.77
N ILE A 38 -3.80 1.72 -3.63
CA ILE A 38 -2.66 1.97 -4.52
C ILE A 38 -3.17 1.95 -5.97
N PRO A 39 -3.47 3.12 -6.57
CA PRO A 39 -3.92 3.23 -7.94
C PRO A 39 -2.86 2.75 -8.94
N LYS A 40 -3.31 2.19 -10.06
CA LYS A 40 -2.43 1.91 -11.21
C LYS A 40 -2.25 3.17 -12.04
N LEU A 41 -1.01 3.43 -12.44
CA LEU A 41 -0.70 4.43 -13.45
C LEU A 41 -0.97 3.86 -14.85
N PRO A 42 -1.11 4.72 -15.88
CA PRO A 42 -1.22 4.28 -17.28
C PRO A 42 0.06 3.61 -17.83
N SER A 43 1.15 3.61 -17.05
CA SER A 43 2.43 3.03 -17.39
C SER A 43 2.36 1.50 -17.55
N GLN A 44 3.21 0.96 -18.42
CA GLN A 44 3.38 -0.48 -18.64
C GLN A 44 4.84 -0.90 -18.47
N TYR A 45 5.53 -0.28 -17.52
CA TYR A 45 6.94 -0.56 -17.24
C TYR A 45 7.12 -2.00 -16.74
N VAL A 46 8.11 -2.71 -17.29
CA VAL A 46 8.47 -4.05 -16.85
C VAL A 46 9.98 -4.18 -16.84
N GLU A 47 10.54 -4.36 -15.65
CA GLU A 47 11.94 -4.74 -15.42
C GLU A 47 12.01 -6.08 -14.71
N HIS A 48 12.83 -6.98 -15.24
CA HIS A 48 13.03 -8.29 -14.64
C HIS A 48 14.08 -8.19 -13.52
N GLY A 49 13.71 -8.60 -12.31
CA GLY A 49 14.60 -8.64 -11.15
C GLY A 49 14.55 -7.39 -10.26
N ASN A 50 13.77 -6.37 -10.62
CA ASN A 50 13.64 -5.14 -9.84
C ASN A 50 12.16 -4.78 -9.60
N GLU A 51 11.55 -5.48 -8.64
CA GLU A 51 10.14 -5.28 -8.30
C GLU A 51 9.87 -3.90 -7.68
N ILE A 52 10.87 -3.26 -7.09
CA ILE A 52 10.75 -1.89 -6.57
C ILE A 52 10.55 -0.91 -7.72
N LEU A 53 11.32 -1.03 -8.81
CA LEU A 53 11.16 -0.13 -9.96
C LEU A 53 9.85 -0.41 -10.71
N ASN A 54 9.44 -1.68 -10.77
CA ASN A 54 8.09 -2.06 -11.24
C ASN A 54 6.97 -1.44 -10.40
N LEU A 55 7.14 -1.30 -9.08
CA LEU A 55 6.17 -0.61 -8.23
C LEU A 55 6.14 0.89 -8.52
N VAL A 56 7.29 1.56 -8.42
CA VAL A 56 7.40 3.02 -8.53
C VAL A 56 6.94 3.54 -9.89
N LEU A 57 7.18 2.81 -10.98
CA LEU A 57 6.85 3.27 -12.32
C LEU A 57 5.46 2.85 -12.82
N ASN A 58 4.77 1.93 -12.14
CA ASN A 58 3.43 1.47 -12.56
C ASN A 58 2.30 1.84 -11.61
N TYR A 59 2.59 2.39 -10.44
CA TYR A 59 1.60 2.67 -9.41
C TYR A 59 1.78 4.05 -8.80
N ASP A 60 0.67 4.65 -8.41
CA ASP A 60 0.67 5.90 -7.66
C ASP A 60 0.94 5.58 -6.19
N LEU A 61 2.09 6.06 -5.71
CA LEU A 61 2.58 5.84 -4.36
C LEU A 61 2.49 7.10 -3.50
N GLU A 62 1.76 8.14 -3.92
CA GLU A 62 1.65 9.44 -3.21
C GLU A 62 1.30 9.25 -1.72
N PHE A 63 0.38 8.33 -1.43
CA PHE A 63 -0.07 8.02 -0.06
C PHE A 63 0.55 6.73 0.50
N PHE A 64 1.41 6.06 -0.26
CA PHE A 64 2.04 4.81 0.17
C PHE A 64 3.26 5.11 1.05
N ARG A 65 3.16 4.82 2.34
CA ARG A 65 4.23 5.06 3.30
C ARG A 65 5.07 3.80 3.50
N VAL A 66 6.31 3.82 3.01
CA VAL A 66 7.32 2.82 3.39
C VAL A 66 7.92 3.24 4.73
N VAL A 67 7.76 2.39 5.74
CA VAL A 67 8.37 2.57 7.06
C VAL A 67 9.41 1.48 7.25
N GLU A 68 10.65 1.88 7.47
CA GLU A 68 11.73 0.96 7.78
C GLU A 68 11.64 0.57 9.26
N ILE A 69 11.18 -0.65 9.52
CA ILE A 69 11.10 -1.19 10.87
C ILE A 69 12.47 -1.78 11.23
N HIS A 70 13.18 -1.10 12.13
CA HIS A 70 14.37 -1.64 12.75
C HIS A 70 13.95 -2.46 13.97
N PHE A 71 14.33 -3.73 14.01
CA PHE A 71 14.25 -4.51 15.23
C PHE A 71 15.44 -4.12 16.10
N ASP A 72 15.16 -3.69 17.34
CA ASP A 72 16.22 -3.40 18.30
C ASP A 72 17.09 -4.65 18.47
N LYS A 73 18.40 -4.48 18.28
CA LYS A 73 19.37 -5.58 18.44
C LYS A 73 19.42 -6.12 19.88
N ASP A 74 18.85 -5.38 20.81
CA ASP A 74 18.81 -5.72 22.23
C ASP A 74 17.60 -6.61 22.59
N LEU A 75 16.67 -6.88 21.67
CA LEU A 75 15.57 -7.84 21.89
C LEU A 75 16.03 -9.30 22.02
N PHE A 76 17.30 -9.58 21.71
CA PHE A 76 17.91 -10.91 21.70
C PHE A 76 19.13 -11.03 22.61
N LYS A 77 19.31 -10.10 23.57
CA LYS A 77 20.34 -10.26 24.62
C LYS A 77 19.68 -10.88 25.85
N ASP A 78 20.06 -12.13 26.12
CA ASP A 78 19.72 -12.90 27.32
C ASP A 78 20.16 -12.21 28.63
#